data_AF-A0A5C5YK80-F1
#
_entry.id   AF-A0A5C5YK80-F1
#
_cell.length_a   1.000
_cell.length_b   1.000
_cell.length_c   1.000
_cell.angle_alpha   90.00
_cell.angle_beta   90.00
_cell.angle_gamma   90.00
#
_symmetry.space_group_name_H-M   'P 1'
#
loop_
_entity.id
_entity.type
_entity.pdbx_description
1 polymer ?
#
loop_
_entity_poly.entity_id
_entity_poly.type
_entity_poly.pdbx_seq_one_letter_code
_entity_poly.pdbx_strand_id
1 'polypeptide(L)'
;MNSNANAQAQAPAPPAAASPAELSRRRAETKMPGEDMTIAETLRVMDVAREMRQQRESAEEMFRRDEVRVRLRKKLLRTAELSGDRVTEAEIDAAIDQYLANLHTYEAPEPGMKKFIAYCWIWRYRIAAAAAAVAATGAWFLL
;
A
#
# COMPACT_ATOMS: atom_id res chain seq x y z
N MET A 1 -62.76 13.05 -37.82
CA MET A 1 -63.26 11.87 -37.08
C MET A 1 -62.58 10.66 -37.71
N ASN A 2 -61.78 9.80 -37.09
CA ASN A 2 -61.36 9.58 -35.71
C ASN A 2 -59.99 8.89 -35.71
N SER A 3 -59.19 9.25 -34.70
CA SER A 3 -58.13 8.57 -33.93
C SER A 3 -57.66 7.14 -34.26
N ASN A 4 -56.33 6.94 -34.16
CA ASN A 4 -55.59 5.99 -33.28
C ASN A 4 -54.22 5.65 -33.93
N ALA A 5 -53.11 6.32 -33.66
CA ALA A 5 -52.30 6.33 -32.42
C ALA A 5 -52.02 4.93 -31.83
N ASN A 6 -50.73 4.61 -31.70
CA ASN A 6 -50.10 3.48 -30.99
C ASN A 6 -49.84 2.18 -31.76
N ALA A 7 -48.84 2.23 -32.66
CA ALA A 7 -47.96 1.09 -32.88
C ALA A 7 -46.80 1.16 -31.86
N GLN A 8 -47.04 0.65 -30.64
CA GLN A 8 -45.97 0.41 -29.67
C GLN A 8 -45.68 -1.10 -29.63
N ALA A 9 -44.41 -1.41 -29.90
CA ALA A 9 -43.85 -2.75 -29.86
C ALA A 9 -44.10 -3.41 -28.49
N GLN A 10 -44.75 -4.57 -28.51
CA GLN A 10 -44.91 -5.42 -27.34
C GLN A 10 -43.55 -6.04 -26.99
N ALA A 11 -42.85 -5.47 -26.02
CA ALA A 11 -41.72 -6.14 -25.36
C ALA A 11 -42.24 -7.38 -24.60
N PRO A 12 -41.50 -8.50 -24.55
CA PRO A 12 -41.91 -9.66 -23.77
C PRO A 12 -42.00 -9.26 -22.29
N ALA A 13 -43.14 -9.58 -21.68
CA ALA A 13 -43.40 -9.29 -20.28
C ALA A 13 -42.27 -9.85 -19.39
N PRO A 14 -41.84 -9.12 -18.34
CA PRO A 14 -40.93 -9.67 -17.35
C PRO A 14 -41.56 -10.93 -16.74
N PRO A 15 -40.80 -12.03 -16.55
CA PRO A 15 -41.35 -13.23 -15.93
C PRO A 15 -41.89 -12.83 -14.56
N ALA A 16 -43.16 -13.18 -14.32
CA ALA A 16 -43.82 -13.01 -13.04
C ALA A 16 -42.89 -13.48 -11.91
N ALA A 17 -42.85 -12.71 -10.81
CA ALA A 17 -42.02 -12.99 -9.65
C ALA A 17 -42.07 -14.48 -9.29
N ALA A 18 -40.91 -15.14 -9.44
CA ALA A 18 -40.75 -16.55 -9.11
C ALA A 18 -41.31 -16.80 -7.70
N SER A 19 -42.16 -17.81 -7.59
CA SER A 19 -42.82 -18.12 -6.33
C SER A 19 -41.77 -18.42 -5.24
N PRO A 20 -42.04 -18.12 -3.96
CA PRO A 20 -41.13 -18.45 -2.85
C PRO A 20 -40.72 -19.94 -2.83
N ALA A 21 -41.59 -20.81 -3.34
CA ALA A 21 -41.36 -22.23 -3.52
C ALA A 21 -40.32 -22.53 -4.62
N GLU A 22 -40.36 -21.83 -5.75
CA GLU A 22 -39.35 -21.96 -6.82
C GLU A 22 -38.00 -21.40 -6.40
N LEU A 23 -37.98 -20.31 -5.64
CA LEU A 23 -36.74 -19.77 -5.05
C LEU A 23 -36.12 -20.74 -4.03
N SER A 24 -36.95 -21.39 -3.22
CA SER A 24 -36.51 -22.41 -2.26
C SER A 24 -36.01 -23.68 -2.97
N ARG A 25 -36.66 -24.08 -4.06
CA ARG A 25 -36.26 -25.22 -4.88
C ARG A 25 -34.94 -24.96 -5.60
N ARG A 26 -34.78 -23.78 -6.21
CA ARG A 26 -33.50 -23.34 -6.79
C ARG A 26 -32.39 -23.28 -5.74
N ARG A 27 -32.69 -22.78 -4.54
CA ARG A 27 -31.72 -22.74 -3.42
C ARG A 27 -31.34 -24.14 -2.94
N ALA A 28 -32.28 -25.09 -2.93
CA ALA A 28 -32.01 -26.49 -2.60
C ALA A 28 -31.26 -27.23 -3.72
N GLU A 29 -31.45 -26.80 -4.97
CA GLU A 29 -30.73 -27.31 -6.16
C GLU A 29 -29.32 -26.71 -6.28
N THR A 30 -29.07 -25.56 -5.64
CA THR A 30 -27.73 -25.03 -5.37
C THR A 30 -27.06 -25.85 -4.26
N LYS A 31 -26.69 -27.09 -4.58
CA LYS A 31 -25.84 -27.94 -3.74
C LYS A 31 -24.59 -27.14 -3.34
N MET A 32 -24.33 -26.98 -2.05
CA MET A 32 -23.19 -26.18 -1.61
C MET A 32 -21.90 -26.89 -2.06
N PRO A 33 -20.93 -26.17 -2.66
CA PRO A 33 -19.65 -26.76 -3.04
C PRO A 33 -18.93 -27.21 -1.78
N GLY A 34 -18.98 -28.52 -1.47
CA GLY A 34 -18.42 -29.11 -0.26
C GLY A 34 -19.19 -30.29 0.35
N GLU A 35 -20.39 -30.60 -0.13
CA GLU A 35 -21.26 -31.61 0.51
C GLU A 35 -20.80 -33.07 0.30
N ASP A 36 -19.94 -33.35 -0.68
CA ASP A 36 -19.34 -34.68 -0.94
C ASP A 36 -17.79 -34.61 -1.14
N MET A 37 -17.11 -33.67 -0.49
CA MET A 37 -15.65 -33.59 -0.63
C MET A 37 -14.93 -34.59 0.28
N THR A 38 -14.07 -35.42 -0.32
CA THR A 38 -13.15 -36.26 0.43
C THR A 38 -12.14 -35.39 1.20
N ILE A 39 -11.62 -35.86 2.33
CA ILE A 39 -10.66 -35.11 3.18
C ILE A 39 -9.45 -34.61 2.37
N ALA A 40 -9.00 -35.39 1.39
CA ALA A 40 -7.90 -35.02 0.49
C ALA A 40 -8.25 -33.82 -0.41
N GLU A 41 -9.51 -33.72 -0.82
CA GLU A 41 -10.00 -32.64 -1.66
C GLU A 41 -10.16 -31.34 -0.86
N THR A 42 -10.62 -31.42 0.39
CA THR A 42 -10.66 -30.29 1.32
C THR A 42 -9.28 -29.72 1.59
N LEU A 43 -8.28 -30.58 1.84
CA LEU A 43 -6.89 -30.15 2.00
C LEU A 43 -6.36 -29.48 0.72
N ARG A 44 -6.65 -30.05 -0.45
CA ARG A 44 -6.24 -29.47 -1.74
C ARG A 44 -6.87 -28.10 -1.99
N VAL A 45 -8.15 -27.91 -1.65
CA VAL A 45 -8.82 -26.59 -1.75
C VAL A 45 -8.23 -25.60 -0.74
N MET A 46 -7.89 -26.04 0.46
CA MET A 46 -7.21 -25.19 1.44
C MET A 46 -5.80 -24.77 1.00
N ASP A 47 -5.04 -25.67 0.36
CA ASP A 47 -3.74 -25.36 -0.21
C ASP A 47 -3.85 -24.33 -1.34
N VAL A 48 -4.83 -24.48 -2.22
CA VAL A 48 -5.14 -23.48 -3.27
C VAL A 48 -5.57 -22.15 -2.65
N ALA A 49 -6.38 -22.17 -1.59
CA ALA A 49 -6.79 -20.95 -0.89
C ALA A 49 -5.61 -20.23 -0.22
N ARG A 50 -4.64 -20.99 0.32
CA ARG A 50 -3.40 -20.44 0.88
C ARG A 50 -2.52 -19.83 -0.20
N GLU A 51 -2.36 -20.52 -1.33
CA GLU A 51 -1.61 -20.02 -2.49
C GLU A 51 -2.23 -18.72 -3.04
N MET A 52 -3.55 -18.67 -3.19
CA MET A 52 -4.29 -17.47 -3.60
C MET A 52 -4.14 -16.31 -2.61
N ARG A 53 -4.08 -16.60 -1.30
CA ARG A 53 -3.84 -15.58 -0.27
C ARG A 53 -2.43 -15.01 -0.38
N GLN A 54 -1.43 -15.87 -0.59
CA GLN A 54 -0.04 -15.45 -0.73
C GLN A 54 0.19 -14.63 -2.01
N GLN A 55 -0.47 -14.99 -3.11
CA GLN A 55 -0.48 -14.17 -4.33
C GLN A 55 -1.19 -12.82 -4.14
N ARG A 56 -2.25 -12.77 -3.32
CA ARG A 56 -2.94 -11.52 -2.97
C ARG A 56 -2.04 -10.57 -2.17
N GLU A 57 -1.23 -11.06 -1.23
CA GLU A 57 -0.28 -10.24 -0.47
C GLU A 57 0.78 -9.63 -1.40
N SER A 58 1.30 -10.40 -2.36
CA SER A 58 2.24 -9.91 -3.38
C SER A 58 1.58 -8.87 -4.31
N ALA A 59 0.34 -9.10 -4.72
CA ALA A 59 -0.42 -8.15 -5.52
C ALA A 59 -0.66 -6.84 -4.75
N GLU A 60 -1.06 -6.91 -3.48
CA GLU A 60 -1.26 -5.75 -2.62
C GLU A 60 0.01 -4.92 -2.44
N GLU A 61 1.20 -5.53 -2.41
CA GLU A 61 2.48 -4.79 -2.40
C GLU A 61 2.76 -4.04 -3.71
N MET A 62 2.44 -4.63 -4.86
CA MET A 62 2.55 -3.97 -6.17
C MET A 62 1.54 -2.82 -6.30
N PHE A 63 0.28 -3.05 -5.89
CA PHE A 63 -0.79 -2.05 -5.92
C PHE A 63 -0.52 -0.86 -5.00
N ARG A 64 0.16 -1.04 -3.85
CA ARG A 64 0.50 0.07 -2.94
C ARG A 64 1.32 1.17 -3.62
N ARG A 65 2.23 0.84 -4.54
CA ARG A 65 3.08 1.85 -5.20
C ARG A 65 2.28 2.70 -6.19
N ASP A 66 1.49 2.05 -7.02
CA ASP A 66 0.68 2.74 -8.04
C ASP A 66 -0.48 3.51 -7.42
N GLU A 67 -1.12 2.96 -6.38
CA GLU A 67 -2.19 3.65 -5.65
C GLU A 67 -1.68 4.92 -4.95
N VAL A 68 -0.47 4.90 -4.39
CA VAL A 68 0.14 6.07 -3.77
C VAL A 68 0.38 7.16 -4.82
N ARG A 69 0.89 6.79 -6.00
CA ARG A 69 1.12 7.74 -7.12
C ARG A 69 -0.19 8.37 -7.60
N VAL A 70 -1.22 7.58 -7.85
CA VAL A 70 -2.55 8.06 -8.28
C VAL A 70 -3.19 8.98 -7.23
N ARG A 71 -3.07 8.62 -5.95
CA ARG A 71 -3.60 9.41 -4.84
C ARG A 71 -2.86 10.74 -4.68
N LEU A 72 -1.53 10.77 -4.85
CA LEU A 72 -0.73 11.99 -4.84
C LEU A 72 -1.10 12.92 -5.99
N ARG A 73 -1.17 12.39 -7.23
CA ARG A 73 -1.60 13.15 -8.41
C ARG A 73 -2.95 13.82 -8.21
N LYS A 74 -3.94 13.07 -7.73
CA LYS A 74 -5.29 13.59 -7.47
C LYS A 74 -5.31 14.71 -6.41
N LYS A 75 -4.47 14.61 -5.38
CA LYS A 75 -4.35 15.65 -4.35
C LYS A 75 -3.67 16.90 -4.90
N LEU A 76 -2.56 16.74 -5.62
CA LEU A 76 -1.81 17.86 -6.18
C LEU A 76 -2.62 18.63 -7.23
N LEU A 77 -3.34 17.94 -8.11
CA LEU A 77 -4.27 18.58 -9.05
C LEU A 77 -5.35 19.38 -8.32
N ARG A 78 -5.99 18.78 -7.30
CA ARG A 78 -7.02 19.46 -6.51
C ARG A 78 -6.48 20.69 -5.79
N THR A 79 -5.26 20.63 -5.27
CA THR A 79 -4.62 21.77 -4.60
C THR A 79 -4.19 22.85 -5.59
N ALA A 80 -3.69 22.48 -6.77
CA ALA A 80 -3.34 23.43 -7.83
C ALA A 80 -4.59 24.19 -8.33
N GLU A 81 -5.71 23.48 -8.53
CA GLU A 81 -7.00 24.09 -8.88
C GLU A 81 -7.47 25.09 -7.82
N LEU A 82 -7.37 24.74 -6.53
CA LEU A 82 -7.74 25.62 -5.42
C LEU A 82 -6.78 26.81 -5.25
N SER A 83 -5.50 26.63 -5.55
CA SER A 83 -4.47 27.66 -5.43
C SER A 83 -4.40 28.57 -6.67
N GLY A 84 -5.13 28.24 -7.74
CA GLY A 84 -5.11 28.98 -9.00
C GLY A 84 -3.79 28.85 -9.78
N ASP A 85 -2.98 27.84 -9.45
CA ASP A 85 -1.65 27.65 -10.02
C ASP A 85 -1.74 26.84 -11.30
N ARG A 86 -1.08 27.29 -12.38
CA ARG A 86 -1.16 26.64 -13.70
C ARG A 86 -0.09 25.56 -13.80
N VAL A 87 -0.31 24.46 -13.10
CA VAL A 87 0.57 23.29 -13.16
C VAL A 87 -0.02 22.27 -14.14
N THR A 88 0.81 21.78 -15.06
CA THR A 88 0.40 20.75 -16.02
C THR A 88 0.45 19.36 -15.38
N GLU A 89 -0.37 18.42 -15.87
CA GLU A 89 -0.37 17.03 -15.38
C GLU A 89 1.02 16.37 -15.52
N ALA A 90 1.76 16.73 -16.57
CA ALA A 90 3.11 16.24 -16.83
C ALA A 90 4.14 16.75 -15.80
N GLU A 91 4.03 18.02 -15.38
CA GLU A 91 4.89 18.58 -14.35
C GLU A 91 4.62 17.96 -12.98
N ILE A 92 3.35 17.71 -12.66
CA ILE A 92 2.96 17.04 -11.42
C ILE A 92 3.52 15.62 -11.39
N ASP A 93 3.44 14.89 -12.51
CA ASP A 93 3.98 13.53 -12.60
C ASP A 93 5.50 13.49 -12.46
N ALA A 94 6.22 14.42 -13.10
CA ALA A 94 7.67 14.53 -12.97
C ALA A 94 8.08 14.84 -11.52
N ALA A 95 7.35 15.74 -10.84
CA ALA A 95 7.60 16.07 -9.45
C ALA A 95 7.33 14.87 -8.51
N ILE A 96 6.28 14.09 -8.76
CA ILE A 96 5.98 12.87 -8.00
C ILE A 96 7.08 11.83 -8.19
N ASP A 97 7.57 11.63 -9.41
CA ASP A 97 8.65 10.69 -9.69
C ASP A 97 9.94 11.08 -8.96
N GLN A 98 10.30 12.36 -8.97
CA GLN A 98 11.45 12.88 -8.23
C GLN A 98 11.27 12.70 -6.72
N TYR A 99 10.08 12.97 -6.18
CA TYR A 99 9.77 12.77 -4.77
C TYR A 99 9.88 11.30 -4.34
N LEU A 100 9.29 10.39 -5.12
CA LEU A 100 9.32 8.95 -4.84
C LEU A 100 10.73 8.38 -4.98
N ALA A 101 11.51 8.85 -5.95
CA ALA A 101 12.91 8.46 -6.12
C ALA A 101 13.77 8.86 -4.90
N ASN A 102 13.47 10.01 -4.28
CA ASN A 102 14.24 10.50 -3.14
C ASN A 102 13.70 10.05 -1.77
N LEU A 103 12.50 9.46 -1.72
CA LEU A 103 11.82 9.07 -0.47
C LEU A 103 12.61 8.03 0.35
N HIS A 104 13.50 7.27 -0.28
CA HIS A 104 14.29 6.21 0.36
C HIS A 104 15.79 6.55 0.42
N THR A 105 16.17 7.77 0.06
CA THR A 105 17.56 8.22 0.19
C THR A 105 17.82 8.61 1.64
N TYR A 106 18.62 7.79 2.33
CA TYR A 106 19.19 8.18 3.61
C TYR A 106 20.21 9.29 3.40
N GLU A 107 19.83 10.53 3.69
CA GLU A 107 20.77 11.65 3.70
C GLU A 107 21.57 11.58 5.00
N ALA A 108 22.82 11.13 4.91
CA ALA A 108 23.70 11.11 6.07
C ALA A 108 23.90 12.56 6.54
N PRO A 109 23.72 12.87 7.84
CA PRO A 109 23.92 14.23 8.33
C PRO A 109 25.37 14.63 8.03
N GLU A 110 25.54 15.82 7.44
CA GLU A 110 26.85 16.36 7.10
C GLU A 110 27.82 16.17 8.30
N PRO A 111 29.05 15.70 8.06
CA PRO A 111 30.03 15.52 9.12
C PRO A 111 30.38 16.87 9.75
N GLY A 112 29.66 17.23 10.83
CA GLY A 112 29.83 18.50 11.54
C GLY A 112 30.30 18.35 12.99
N MET A 113 30.82 19.44 13.57
CA MET A 113 31.29 19.52 14.97
C MET A 113 30.30 18.94 16.00
N LYS A 114 28.99 19.06 15.75
CA LYS A 114 27.94 18.50 16.61
C LYS A 114 28.02 16.97 16.71
N LYS A 115 28.29 16.29 15.60
CA LYS A 115 28.42 14.82 15.55
C LYS A 115 29.69 14.38 16.27
N PHE A 116 30.79 15.13 16.13
CA PHE A 116 32.03 14.88 16.86
C PHE A 116 31.87 15.03 18.38
N ILE A 117 31.21 16.10 18.85
CA ILE A 117 30.91 16.29 20.29
C ILE A 117 30.00 15.16 20.80
N ALA A 118 29.01 14.73 20.02
CA ALA A 118 28.15 13.61 20.38
C ALA A 118 28.94 12.30 20.52
N TYR A 119 29.86 12.00 19.60
CA TYR A 119 30.77 10.84 19.72
C TYR A 119 31.70 10.95 20.93
N CYS A 120 32.26 12.14 21.20
CA CYS A 120 33.06 12.39 22.40
C CYS A 120 32.28 12.14 23.70
N TRP A 121 30.98 12.48 23.74
CA TRP A 121 30.14 12.24 24.91
C TRP A 121 29.88 10.75 25.15
N ILE A 122 29.55 10.00 24.09
CA ILE A 122 29.32 8.55 24.17
C ILE A 122 30.60 7.84 24.64
N TRP A 123 31.77 8.30 24.17
CA TRP A 123 33.06 7.70 24.50
C TRP A 123 33.76 8.33 25.72
N ARG A 124 33.05 9.14 26.52
CA ARG A 124 33.65 9.91 27.63
C ARG A 124 34.52 9.09 28.58
N TYR A 125 34.12 7.85 28.88
CA TYR A 125 34.91 6.95 29.75
C TYR A 125 36.19 6.46 29.08
N ARG A 126 36.15 6.18 27.77
CA ARG A 126 37.34 5.77 27.00
C ARG A 126 38.31 6.94 26.83
N ILE A 127 37.79 8.15 26.59
CA ILE A 127 38.60 9.37 26.48
C ILE A 127 39.24 9.71 27.83
N ALA A 128 38.48 9.61 28.93
CA ALA A 128 39.02 9.81 30.27
C ALA A 128 40.11 8.78 30.62
N ALA A 129 39.89 7.50 30.30
CA ALA A 129 40.89 6.46 30.51
C ALA A 129 42.16 6.69 29.66
N ALA A 130 42.00 7.08 28.40
CA ALA A 130 43.12 7.42 27.53
C ALA A 130 43.89 8.65 28.04
N ALA A 131 43.19 9.70 28.46
CA ALA A 131 43.81 10.89 29.04
C ALA A 131 44.58 10.56 30.34
N ALA A 132 44.01 9.73 31.20
CA ALA A 132 44.67 9.26 32.42
C ALA A 132 45.92 8.40 32.11
N ALA A 133 45.83 7.52 31.11
CA ALA A 133 46.97 6.71 30.67
C ALA A 133 48.10 7.58 30.12
N VAL A 134 47.78 8.55 29.27
CA VAL A 134 48.77 9.51 28.72
C VAL A 134 49.41 10.33 29.84
N ALA A 135 48.61 10.84 30.78
CA ALA A 135 49.12 11.59 31.94
C ALA A 135 50.05 10.73 32.81
N ALA A 136 49.69 9.47 33.08
CA ALA A 136 50.52 8.54 33.83
C ALA A 136 51.84 8.24 33.12
N THR A 137 51.81 8.01 31.80
CA THR A 137 53.04 7.80 31.02
C THR A 137 53.92 9.05 30.94
N GLY A 138 53.32 10.24 30.83
CA GLY A 138 54.05 11.50 30.81
C GLY A 138 54.69 11.80 32.16
N ALA A 139 53.99 11.53 33.26
CA ALA A 139 54.53 11.66 34.61
C ALA A 139 55.68 10.68 34.86
N TRP A 140 55.59 9.45 34.35
CA TRP A 140 56.67 8.48 34.42
C TRP A 140 57.90 8.90 33.59
N PHE A 141 57.70 9.52 32.43
CA PHE A 141 58.80 9.97 31.58
C PHE A 141 59.56 11.18 32.14
N LEU A 142 58.91 11.98 32.99
CA LEU A 142 59.49 13.18 33.62
C LEU A 142 60.14 12.92 34.99
N LEU A 143 60.08 11.68 35.50
CA LEU A 143 60.64 11.26 36.79
C LEU A 143 61.91 10.43 36.59
#